data_AF-A0A2L2N9M3-F1
#
_entry.id   AF-A0A2L2N9M3-F1
#
_cell.length_a   1.000
_cell.length_b   1.000
_cell.length_c   1.000
_cell.angle_alpha   90.00
_cell.angle_beta   90.00
_cell.angle_gamma   90.00
#
_symmetry.space_group_name_H-M   'P 1'
#
loop_
_entity.id
_entity.type
_entity.pdbx_description
1 polymer ?
#
loop_
_entity_poly.entity_id
_entity_poly.type
_entity_poly.pdbx_seq_one_letter_code
_entity_poly.pdbx_strand_id
1 'polypeptide(L)'
;MANQTYAEQLKQQAREMAAEAAKAQKAADDAQKAIDDAKVFASKSSLNALHTIQDAIRIWIKQGTLTRRQSEVYLNRYLELYGLEKAQNEYLRLAANLLNHPHYGVETTTSRFSNGGLIWKGQNYKNTQALYERIQEVLGPDPFDSVEWVNEILELVFEDSTKLAADTFLPDRFASIANLIRRIVQEAKNPISIPDISQFTAEDAAFLSAFLGMF
;
A
#
# COMPACT_ATOMS: atom_id res chain seq x y z
N MET A 1 57.96 56.87 0.87
CA MET A 1 57.51 56.09 2.04
C MET A 1 55.98 55.96 2.19
N ALA A 2 55.15 56.67 1.39
CA ALA A 2 53.68 56.58 1.51
C ALA A 2 53.00 55.38 0.81
N ASN A 3 53.70 54.66 -0.10
CA ASN A 3 53.13 53.55 -0.87
C ASN A 3 53.16 52.18 -0.14
N GLN A 4 54.03 52.02 0.88
CA GLN A 4 54.16 50.76 1.61
C GLN A 4 53.00 50.55 2.61
N THR A 5 52.52 51.62 3.23
CA THR A 5 51.40 51.61 4.18
C THR A 5 50.05 51.29 3.51
N TYR A 6 49.81 51.78 2.29
CA TYR A 6 48.57 51.48 1.56
C TYR A 6 48.49 50.02 1.11
N ALA A 7 49.61 49.46 0.64
CA ALA A 7 49.68 48.04 0.25
C ALA A 7 49.52 47.09 1.46
N GLU A 8 50.00 47.49 2.64
CA GLU A 8 49.78 46.75 3.89
C GLU A 8 48.33 46.81 4.36
N GLN A 9 47.68 47.97 4.26
CA GLN A 9 46.25 48.13 4.54
C GLN A 9 45.37 47.25 3.63
N LEU A 10 45.67 47.21 2.32
CA LEU A 10 44.95 46.35 1.38
C LEU A 10 45.14 44.85 1.68
N LYS A 11 46.36 44.43 2.07
CA LYS A 11 46.62 43.04 2.49
C LYS A 11 45.87 42.68 3.77
N GLN A 12 45.79 43.61 4.71
CA GLN A 12 45.07 43.42 5.96
C GLN A 12 43.56 43.33 5.71
N GLN A 13 43.00 44.23 4.89
CA GLN A 13 41.60 44.19 4.48
C GLN A 13 41.25 42.91 3.71
N ALA A 14 42.12 42.43 2.83
CA ALA A 14 41.94 41.16 2.12
C ALA A 14 41.95 39.95 3.07
N ARG A 15 42.80 39.97 4.11
CA ARG A 15 42.82 38.93 5.15
C ARG A 15 41.57 38.95 6.01
N GLU A 16 41.09 40.14 6.37
CA GLU A 16 39.85 40.32 7.13
C GLU A 16 38.64 39.83 6.33
N MET A 17 38.54 40.20 5.05
CA MET A 17 37.49 39.70 4.16
C MET A 17 37.56 38.17 3.96
N ALA A 18 38.76 37.60 3.82
CA ALA A 18 38.92 36.15 3.73
C ALA A 18 38.53 35.42 5.03
N ALA A 19 38.85 36.01 6.19
CA ALA A 19 38.46 35.46 7.49
C ALA A 19 36.94 35.57 7.73
N GLU A 20 36.31 36.66 7.29
CA GLU A 20 34.86 36.84 7.35
C GLU A 20 34.13 35.88 6.40
N ALA A 21 34.61 35.71 5.17
CA ALA A 21 34.09 34.73 4.22
C ALA A 21 34.22 33.29 4.76
N ALA A 22 35.36 32.94 5.38
CA ALA A 22 35.54 31.63 6.01
C ALA A 22 34.59 31.40 7.21
N LYS A 23 34.33 32.43 8.01
CA LYS A 23 33.34 32.36 9.10
C LYS A 23 31.92 32.19 8.55
N ALA A 24 31.57 32.95 7.51
CA ALA A 24 30.26 32.84 6.86
C ALA A 24 30.06 31.47 6.21
N GLN A 25 31.07 30.92 5.54
CA GLN A 25 31.03 29.58 4.98
C GLN A 25 30.85 28.52 6.06
N LYS A 26 31.62 28.60 7.16
CA LYS A 26 31.47 27.67 8.28
C LYS A 26 30.07 27.74 8.90
N ALA A 27 29.52 28.94 9.07
CA ALA A 27 28.16 29.11 9.58
C ALA A 27 27.10 28.53 8.63
N ALA A 28 27.30 28.66 7.31
CA ALA A 28 26.44 28.06 6.30
C ALA A 28 26.53 26.52 6.32
N ASP A 29 27.74 25.96 6.44
CA ASP A 29 27.97 24.52 6.52
C ASP A 29 27.35 23.92 7.79
N ASP A 30 27.53 24.59 8.94
CA ASP A 30 26.93 24.18 10.22
C ASP A 30 25.39 24.24 10.16
N ALA A 31 24.83 25.27 9.52
CA ALA A 31 23.38 25.39 9.32
C ALA A 31 22.84 24.30 8.38
N GLN A 32 23.53 24.01 7.28
CA GLN A 32 23.15 22.95 6.35
C GLN A 32 23.19 21.58 7.03
N LYS A 33 24.24 21.30 7.80
CA LYS A 33 24.35 20.08 8.59
C LYS A 33 23.19 19.93 9.60
N ALA A 34 22.83 21.01 10.30
CA ALA A 34 21.70 20.98 11.24
C ALA A 34 20.36 20.69 10.53
N ILE A 35 20.15 21.23 9.33
CA ILE A 35 18.97 20.94 8.49
C ILE A 35 18.95 19.46 8.10
N ASP A 36 20.08 18.92 7.67
CA ASP A 36 20.18 17.52 7.24
C ASP A 36 20.00 16.56 8.42
N ASP A 37 20.59 16.86 9.57
CA ASP A 37 20.41 16.10 10.81
C ASP A 37 18.93 16.11 11.25
N ALA A 38 18.25 17.26 11.16
CA ALA A 38 16.83 17.38 11.47
C ALA A 38 15.96 16.55 10.51
N LYS A 39 16.27 16.53 9.20
CA LYS A 39 15.57 15.70 8.22
C LYS A 39 15.76 14.21 8.50
N VAL A 40 16.99 13.80 8.81
CA VAL A 40 17.31 12.40 9.16
C VAL A 40 16.55 11.98 10.42
N PHE A 41 16.54 12.83 11.45
CA PHE A 41 15.79 12.57 12.68
C PHE A 41 14.28 12.46 12.42
N ALA A 42 13.71 13.39 11.66
CA ALA A 42 12.28 13.37 11.32
C ALA A 42 11.89 12.09 10.56
N SER A 43 12.72 11.66 9.61
CA SER A 43 12.51 10.40 8.87
C SER A 43 12.53 9.18 9.80
N LYS A 44 13.55 9.06 10.67
CA LYS A 44 13.65 7.96 11.66
C LYS A 44 12.47 7.96 12.63
N SER A 45 12.10 9.12 13.14
CA SER A 45 10.95 9.29 14.04
C SER A 45 9.66 8.83 13.39
N SER A 46 9.45 9.21 12.12
CA SER A 46 8.29 8.79 11.33
C SER A 46 8.20 7.27 11.16
N LEU A 47 9.32 6.60 10.84
CA LEU A 47 9.35 5.15 10.70
C LEU A 47 9.06 4.45 12.04
N ASN A 48 9.63 4.95 13.14
CA ASN A 48 9.38 4.40 14.48
C ASN A 48 7.91 4.56 14.90
N ALA A 49 7.29 5.70 14.58
CA ALA A 49 5.87 5.91 14.83
C ALA A 49 5.03 4.91 14.02
N LEU A 50 5.36 4.68 12.75
CA LEU A 50 4.64 3.72 11.91
C LEU A 50 4.78 2.29 12.44
N HIS A 51 5.98 1.85 12.83
CA HIS A 51 6.18 0.51 13.41
C HIS A 51 5.36 0.33 14.70
N THR A 52 5.33 1.34 15.57
CA THR A 52 4.50 1.32 16.78
C THR A 52 3.01 1.16 16.44
N ILE A 53 2.52 1.90 15.43
CA ILE A 53 1.13 1.80 14.98
C ILE A 53 0.87 0.42 14.35
N GLN A 54 1.81 -0.11 13.57
CA GLN A 54 1.68 -1.43 12.96
C GLN A 54 1.52 -2.54 14.01
N ASP A 55 2.28 -2.48 15.11
CA ASP A 55 2.13 -3.41 16.23
C ASP A 55 0.77 -3.25 16.92
N ALA A 56 0.31 -2.02 17.12
CA ALA A 56 -1.03 -1.75 17.65
C ALA A 56 -2.14 -2.31 16.76
N ILE A 57 -2.04 -2.14 15.43
CA ILE A 57 -2.99 -2.67 14.44
C ILE A 57 -3.06 -4.20 14.53
N ARG A 58 -1.93 -4.90 14.66
CA ARG A 58 -1.90 -6.35 14.82
C ARG A 58 -2.65 -6.80 16.09
N ILE A 59 -2.45 -6.08 17.20
CA ILE A 59 -3.14 -6.34 18.47
C ILE A 59 -4.64 -6.09 18.32
N TRP A 60 -5.05 -4.98 17.70
CA TRP A 60 -6.46 -4.64 17.51
C TRP A 60 -7.18 -5.62 16.56
N ILE A 61 -6.51 -6.13 15.52
CA ILE A 61 -7.05 -7.20 14.69
C ILE A 61 -7.25 -8.47 15.53
N LYS A 62 -6.23 -8.89 16.28
CA LYS A 62 -6.28 -10.08 17.14
C LYS A 62 -7.38 -10.00 18.21
N GLN A 63 -7.68 -8.80 18.69
CA GLN A 63 -8.73 -8.56 19.67
C GLN A 63 -10.11 -8.29 19.03
N GLY A 64 -10.20 -8.17 17.71
CA GLY A 64 -11.43 -7.78 17.02
C GLY A 64 -11.87 -6.33 17.29
N THR A 65 -10.98 -5.47 17.80
CA THR A 65 -11.27 -4.09 18.22
C THR A 65 -10.82 -3.02 17.22
N LEU A 66 -10.27 -3.43 16.07
CA LEU A 66 -9.87 -2.50 15.01
C LEU A 66 -11.07 -1.68 14.51
N THR A 67 -10.91 -0.36 14.55
CA THR A 67 -11.90 0.60 14.04
C THR A 67 -11.47 1.20 12.70
N ARG A 68 -12.44 1.69 11.93
CA ARG A 68 -12.22 2.43 10.68
C ARG A 68 -11.22 3.57 10.80
N ARG A 69 -11.35 4.37 11.85
CA ARG A 69 -10.45 5.52 12.05
C ARG A 69 -9.01 5.08 12.24
N GLN A 70 -8.78 3.99 12.97
CA GLN A 70 -7.43 3.45 13.21
C GLN A 70 -6.81 2.91 11.93
N SER A 71 -7.57 2.15 11.14
CA SER A 71 -7.10 1.62 9.85
C SER A 71 -6.82 2.72 8.85
N GLU A 72 -7.71 3.71 8.70
CA GLU A 72 -7.52 4.85 7.79
C GLU A 72 -6.28 5.67 8.17
N VAL A 73 -6.09 6.00 9.45
CA VAL A 73 -4.89 6.73 9.91
C VAL A 73 -3.62 5.95 9.59
N TYR A 74 -3.63 4.63 9.84
CA TYR A 74 -2.48 3.77 9.57
C TYR A 74 -2.18 3.68 8.07
N LEU A 75 -3.19 3.39 7.24
CA LEU A 75 -3.04 3.23 5.79
C LEU A 75 -2.66 4.54 5.10
N ASN A 76 -3.20 5.69 5.52
CA ASN A 76 -2.80 7.00 5.02
C ASN A 76 -1.33 7.28 5.35
N ARG A 77 -0.88 6.97 6.57
CA ARG A 77 0.53 7.13 6.93
C ARG A 77 1.44 6.18 6.15
N TYR A 78 0.96 4.98 5.86
CA TYR A 78 1.67 4.00 5.04
C TYR A 78 1.81 4.48 3.59
N LEU A 79 0.74 5.07 3.03
CA LEU A 79 0.72 5.69 1.70
C LEU A 79 1.72 6.85 1.59
N GLU A 80 1.75 7.74 2.58
CA GLU A 80 2.69 8.87 2.63
C GLU A 80 4.15 8.43 2.62
N LEU A 81 4.47 7.31 3.30
CA LEU A 81 5.86 6.87 3.51
C LEU A 81 6.36 5.91 2.43
N TYR A 82 5.50 5.05 1.90
CA TYR A 82 5.89 3.97 0.99
C TYR A 82 5.22 4.03 -0.39
N GLY A 83 4.26 4.94 -0.59
CA GLY A 83 3.53 5.08 -1.84
C GLY A 83 2.37 4.09 -2.01
N LEU A 84 1.61 4.29 -3.11
CA LEU A 84 0.34 3.61 -3.38
C LEU A 84 0.48 2.08 -3.42
N GLU A 85 1.50 1.60 -4.12
CA GLU A 85 1.70 0.17 -4.33
C GLU A 85 1.87 -0.59 -2.99
N LYS A 86 2.67 -0.02 -2.10
CA LYS A 86 2.93 -0.62 -0.78
C LYS A 86 1.72 -0.47 0.14
N ALA A 87 0.99 0.65 0.07
CA ALA A 87 -0.25 0.84 0.80
C ALA A 87 -1.36 -0.14 0.36
N GLN A 88 -1.47 -0.43 -0.94
CA GLN A 88 -2.36 -1.45 -1.47
C GLN A 88 -2.02 -2.85 -0.95
N ASN A 89 -0.73 -3.22 -0.92
CA ASN A 89 -0.32 -4.50 -0.34
C ASN A 89 -0.67 -4.58 1.14
N GLU A 90 -0.45 -3.49 1.87
CA GLU A 90 -0.79 -3.42 3.29
C GLU A 90 -2.30 -3.53 3.52
N TYR A 91 -3.12 -2.87 2.69
CA TYR A 91 -4.58 -2.98 2.72
C TYR A 91 -5.04 -4.43 2.59
N LEU A 92 -4.55 -5.15 1.57
CA LEU A 92 -4.84 -6.57 1.37
C LEU A 92 -4.37 -7.42 2.55
N ARG A 93 -3.24 -7.08 3.16
CA ARG A 93 -2.69 -7.79 4.34
C ARG A 93 -3.59 -7.65 5.55
N LEU A 94 -4.14 -6.46 5.79
CA LEU A 94 -5.10 -6.23 6.87
C LEU A 94 -6.40 -6.99 6.59
N ALA A 95 -6.90 -6.95 5.35
CA ALA A 95 -8.11 -7.68 4.96
C ALA A 95 -7.94 -9.20 5.12
N ALA A 96 -6.83 -9.76 4.65
CA ALA A 96 -6.50 -11.18 4.84
C ALA A 96 -6.45 -11.55 6.33
N ASN A 97 -5.81 -10.74 7.18
CA ASN A 97 -5.77 -11.01 8.62
C ASN A 97 -7.15 -10.92 9.30
N LEU A 98 -8.03 -10.02 8.83
CA LEU A 98 -9.40 -9.89 9.35
C LEU A 98 -10.29 -11.06 8.93
N LEU A 99 -10.21 -11.46 7.66
CA LEU A 99 -11.00 -12.55 7.10
C LEU A 99 -10.50 -13.92 7.56
N ASN A 100 -9.22 -14.04 7.85
CA ASN A 100 -8.62 -15.29 8.31
C ASN A 100 -8.47 -15.38 9.84
N HIS A 101 -9.17 -14.51 10.58
CA HIS A 101 -9.05 -14.45 12.03
C HIS A 101 -9.54 -15.76 12.69
N PRO A 102 -8.81 -16.37 13.65
CA PRO A 102 -9.19 -17.68 14.20
C PRO A 102 -10.56 -17.76 14.89
N HIS A 103 -11.09 -16.65 15.37
CA HIS A 103 -12.36 -16.59 16.11
C HIS A 103 -13.46 -15.79 15.41
N TYR A 104 -13.08 -14.96 14.44
CA TYR A 104 -13.97 -13.96 13.83
C TYR A 104 -13.83 -13.95 12.31
N GLY A 105 -13.05 -14.88 11.77
CA GLY A 105 -12.80 -15.02 10.35
C GLY A 105 -14.08 -15.38 9.62
N VAL A 106 -13.96 -15.35 8.30
CA VAL A 106 -15.05 -15.68 7.41
C VAL A 106 -15.26 -17.19 7.39
N GLU A 107 -16.51 -17.58 7.48
CA GLU A 107 -16.97 -18.95 7.32
C GLU A 107 -17.95 -19.01 6.15
N THR A 108 -18.12 -20.19 5.58
CA THR A 108 -19.16 -20.42 4.57
C THR A 108 -20.02 -21.61 4.97
N THR A 109 -21.34 -21.46 4.82
CA THR A 109 -22.31 -22.54 5.05
C THR A 109 -22.60 -23.35 3.79
N THR A 110 -22.00 -22.99 2.66
CA THR A 110 -22.19 -23.65 1.37
C THR A 110 -20.87 -24.17 0.84
N SER A 111 -20.90 -25.01 -0.20
CA SER A 111 -19.69 -25.51 -0.86
C SER A 111 -18.98 -24.45 -1.71
N ARG A 112 -19.63 -23.32 -2.02
CA ARG A 112 -19.10 -22.24 -2.84
C ARG A 112 -19.53 -20.89 -2.27
N PHE A 113 -18.58 -20.07 -1.84
CA PHE A 113 -18.88 -18.77 -1.22
C PHE A 113 -19.64 -17.79 -2.13
N SER A 114 -19.51 -17.92 -3.45
CA SER A 114 -20.22 -17.10 -4.43
C SER A 114 -21.73 -17.36 -4.47
N ASN A 115 -22.19 -18.52 -3.97
CA ASN A 115 -23.61 -18.86 -3.84
C ASN A 115 -24.21 -18.38 -2.51
N GLY A 116 -23.48 -17.55 -1.75
CA GLY A 116 -23.88 -17.02 -0.46
C GLY A 116 -23.50 -17.91 0.71
N GLY A 117 -24.12 -17.63 1.87
CA GLY A 117 -23.82 -18.34 3.11
C GLY A 117 -22.52 -17.89 3.78
N LEU A 118 -22.02 -16.71 3.41
CA LEU A 118 -20.86 -16.09 4.05
C LEU A 118 -21.23 -15.62 5.45
N ILE A 119 -20.46 -16.02 6.45
CA ILE A 119 -20.60 -15.56 7.83
C ILE A 119 -19.31 -14.86 8.22
N TRP A 120 -19.39 -13.63 8.73
CA TRP A 120 -18.23 -12.93 9.29
C TRP A 120 -18.63 -12.19 10.55
N LYS A 121 -17.83 -12.30 11.62
CA LYS A 121 -18.15 -11.77 12.95
C LYS A 121 -19.57 -12.14 13.44
N GLY A 122 -20.03 -13.35 13.13
CA GLY A 122 -21.37 -13.85 13.49
C GLY A 122 -22.53 -13.24 12.71
N GLN A 123 -22.26 -12.42 11.68
CA GLN A 123 -23.28 -11.86 10.79
C GLN A 123 -23.30 -12.62 9.46
N ASN A 124 -24.50 -12.86 8.94
CA ASN A 124 -24.68 -13.51 7.64
C ASN A 124 -24.69 -12.46 6.51
N TYR A 125 -24.00 -12.78 5.43
CA TYR A 125 -23.89 -11.96 4.22
C TYR A 125 -24.47 -12.71 3.03
N LYS A 126 -25.30 -12.01 2.26
CA LYS A 126 -26.01 -12.58 1.11
C LYS A 126 -25.05 -12.99 -0.01
N ASN A 127 -23.97 -12.23 -0.21
CA ASN A 127 -23.00 -12.39 -1.28
C ASN A 127 -21.67 -11.71 -0.90
N THR A 128 -20.62 -11.90 -1.73
CA THR A 128 -19.31 -11.27 -1.53
C THR A 128 -19.41 -9.74 -1.50
N GLN A 129 -20.29 -9.14 -2.30
CA GLN A 129 -20.48 -7.69 -2.34
C GLN A 129 -20.87 -7.11 -0.97
N ALA A 130 -21.80 -7.75 -0.26
CA ALA A 130 -22.21 -7.31 1.08
C ALA A 130 -21.09 -7.48 2.10
N LEU A 131 -20.27 -8.52 1.97
CA LEU A 131 -19.08 -8.71 2.81
C LEU A 131 -18.01 -7.64 2.51
N TYR A 132 -17.77 -7.35 1.24
CA TYR A 132 -16.85 -6.31 0.76
C TYR A 132 -17.19 -4.93 1.35
N GLU A 133 -18.48 -4.54 1.33
CA GLU A 133 -18.95 -3.30 1.94
C GLU A 133 -18.65 -3.25 3.44
N ARG A 134 -18.85 -4.37 4.16
CA ARG A 134 -18.52 -4.43 5.59
C ARG A 134 -17.03 -4.45 5.90
N ILE A 135 -16.19 -5.01 5.02
CA ILE A 135 -14.74 -4.92 5.19
C ILE A 135 -14.30 -3.46 5.05
N GLN A 136 -14.84 -2.72 4.07
CA GLN A 136 -14.53 -1.30 3.90
C GLN A 136 -14.99 -0.43 5.08
N GLU A 137 -16.07 -0.80 5.76
CA GLU A 137 -16.45 -0.10 7.00
C GLU A 137 -15.41 -0.28 8.12
N VAL A 138 -14.56 -1.30 8.06
CA VAL A 138 -13.47 -1.53 9.03
C VAL A 138 -12.14 -0.99 8.52
N LEU A 139 -11.83 -1.14 7.24
CA LEU A 139 -10.53 -0.77 6.66
C LEU A 139 -10.48 0.62 6.03
N GLY A 140 -11.63 1.20 5.71
CA GLY A 140 -11.73 2.41 4.91
C GLY A 140 -11.87 2.12 3.41
N PRO A 141 -11.77 3.18 2.58
CA PRO A 141 -12.01 3.12 1.13
C PRO A 141 -11.16 2.06 0.43
N ASP A 142 -11.75 1.35 -0.52
CA ASP A 142 -11.06 0.38 -1.36
C ASP A 142 -10.07 1.07 -2.32
N PRO A 143 -8.76 0.77 -2.27
CA PRO A 143 -7.79 1.32 -3.22
C PRO A 143 -7.78 0.60 -4.59
N PHE A 144 -8.62 -0.42 -4.76
CA PHE A 144 -8.75 -1.22 -5.98
C PHE A 144 -10.05 -0.97 -6.74
N ASP A 145 -11.04 -0.31 -6.15
CA ASP A 145 -12.42 -0.13 -6.67
C ASP A 145 -12.98 -1.40 -7.33
N SER A 146 -12.87 -2.56 -6.68
CA SER A 146 -13.34 -3.83 -7.25
C SER A 146 -13.59 -4.87 -6.16
N VAL A 147 -14.71 -5.58 -6.24
CA VAL A 147 -15.00 -6.70 -5.33
C VAL A 147 -14.08 -7.90 -5.56
N GLU A 148 -13.41 -7.99 -6.72
CA GLU A 148 -12.63 -9.17 -7.10
C GLU A 148 -11.49 -9.48 -6.13
N TRP A 149 -10.83 -8.48 -5.54
CA TRP A 149 -9.79 -8.77 -4.56
C TRP A 149 -10.33 -9.48 -3.31
N VAL A 150 -11.61 -9.26 -2.95
CA VAL A 150 -12.24 -10.00 -1.85
C VAL A 150 -12.45 -11.45 -2.26
N ASN A 151 -12.92 -11.71 -3.48
CA ASN A 151 -13.08 -13.07 -3.99
C ASN A 151 -11.74 -13.83 -3.91
N GLU A 152 -10.66 -13.23 -4.38
CA GLU A 152 -9.32 -13.84 -4.34
C GLU A 152 -8.84 -14.12 -2.90
N ILE A 153 -9.06 -13.20 -1.96
CA ILE A 153 -8.72 -13.46 -0.56
C ILE A 153 -9.58 -14.59 0.01
N LEU A 154 -10.88 -14.64 -0.31
CA LEU A 154 -11.76 -15.71 0.15
C LEU A 154 -11.33 -17.07 -0.40
N GLU A 155 -10.92 -17.15 -1.67
CA GLU A 155 -10.37 -18.38 -2.24
C GLU A 155 -9.16 -18.86 -1.44
N LEU A 156 -8.22 -17.96 -1.13
CA LEU A 156 -7.04 -18.29 -0.33
C LEU A 156 -7.41 -18.70 1.12
N VAL A 157 -8.40 -18.05 1.73
CA VAL A 157 -8.87 -18.39 3.08
C VAL A 157 -9.49 -19.79 3.10
N PHE A 158 -10.33 -20.12 2.12
CA PHE A 158 -11.05 -21.40 2.08
C PHE A 158 -10.22 -22.56 1.53
N GLU A 159 -9.19 -22.28 0.72
CA GLU A 159 -8.23 -23.29 0.25
C GLU A 159 -7.27 -23.72 1.38
N ASP A 160 -6.58 -22.77 2.00
CA ASP A 160 -5.66 -23.03 3.13
C ASP A 160 -5.50 -21.79 4.02
N SER A 161 -6.38 -21.70 5.01
CA SER A 161 -6.36 -20.66 6.05
C SER A 161 -5.03 -20.61 6.81
N THR A 162 -4.36 -21.75 7.02
CA THR A 162 -3.09 -21.76 7.78
C THR A 162 -1.94 -21.14 6.99
N LYS A 163 -1.90 -21.41 5.68
CA LYS A 163 -0.92 -20.85 4.76
C LYS A 163 -1.10 -19.35 4.59
N LEU A 164 -2.34 -18.89 4.35
CA LEU A 164 -2.59 -17.44 4.22
C LEU A 164 -2.22 -16.69 5.51
N ALA A 165 -2.55 -17.27 6.67
CA ALA A 165 -2.16 -16.69 7.96
C ALA A 165 -0.64 -16.58 8.11
N ALA A 166 0.13 -17.57 7.66
CA ALA A 166 1.58 -17.52 7.69
C ALA A 166 2.16 -16.51 6.70
N ASP A 167 1.61 -16.47 5.48
CA ASP A 167 2.13 -15.62 4.41
C ASP A 167 1.94 -14.13 4.73
N THR A 168 0.92 -13.72 5.50
CA THR A 168 0.73 -12.32 5.93
C THR A 168 1.83 -11.80 6.87
N PHE A 169 2.65 -12.69 7.45
CA PHE A 169 3.84 -12.34 8.24
C PHE A 169 5.14 -12.36 7.43
N LEU A 170 5.09 -12.80 6.17
CA LEU A 170 6.24 -12.93 5.28
C LEU A 170 6.12 -11.92 4.12
N PRO A 171 6.79 -10.74 4.22
CA PRO A 171 6.56 -9.63 3.30
C PRO A 171 6.69 -9.99 1.81
N ASP A 172 7.70 -10.77 1.45
CA ASP A 172 7.96 -11.14 0.04
C ASP A 172 6.89 -12.10 -0.52
N ARG A 173 6.40 -13.02 0.32
CA ARG A 173 5.34 -13.95 -0.07
C ARG A 173 4.02 -13.20 -0.23
N PHE A 174 3.68 -12.36 0.74
CA PHE A 174 2.45 -11.59 0.67
C PHE A 174 2.48 -10.58 -0.49
N ALA A 175 3.64 -9.98 -0.80
CA ALA A 175 3.78 -9.12 -1.97
C ALA A 175 3.49 -9.87 -3.28
N SER A 176 3.86 -11.14 -3.37
CA SER A 176 3.55 -11.98 -4.53
C SER A 176 2.05 -12.25 -4.65
N ILE A 177 1.36 -12.52 -3.54
CA ILE A 177 -0.10 -12.65 -3.49
C ILE A 177 -0.78 -11.32 -3.90
N ALA A 178 -0.36 -10.21 -3.31
CA ALA A 178 -0.91 -8.89 -3.62
C ALA A 178 -0.71 -8.50 -5.10
N ASN A 179 0.42 -8.89 -5.69
CA ASN A 179 0.68 -8.72 -7.12
C ASN A 179 -0.28 -9.51 -7.99
N LEU A 180 -0.57 -10.77 -7.64
CA LEU A 180 -1.54 -11.59 -8.35
C LEU A 180 -2.93 -10.96 -8.28
N ILE A 181 -3.39 -10.61 -7.08
CA ILE A 181 -4.69 -9.95 -6.87
C ILE A 181 -4.81 -8.67 -7.69
N ARG A 182 -3.75 -7.84 -7.73
CA ARG A 182 -3.76 -6.62 -8.56
C ARG A 182 -3.94 -6.90 -10.04
N ARG A 183 -3.28 -7.93 -10.57
CA ARG A 183 -3.43 -8.32 -11.99
C ARG A 183 -4.87 -8.75 -12.27
N ILE A 184 -5.45 -9.56 -11.39
CA ILE A 184 -6.83 -10.02 -11.50
C ILE A 184 -7.81 -8.84 -11.48
N VAL A 185 -7.63 -7.90 -10.56
CA VAL A 185 -8.43 -6.66 -10.54
C VAL A 185 -8.27 -5.85 -11.83
N GLN A 186 -7.05 -5.74 -12.36
CA GLN A 186 -6.80 -5.01 -13.60
C GLN A 186 -7.44 -5.70 -14.81
N GLU A 187 -7.39 -7.03 -14.88
CA GLU A 187 -8.03 -7.83 -15.93
C GLU A 187 -9.56 -7.73 -15.85
N ALA A 188 -10.13 -7.75 -14.64
CA ALA A 188 -11.57 -7.56 -14.43
C ALA A 188 -12.06 -6.17 -14.87
N LYS A 189 -11.23 -5.14 -14.68
CA LYS A 189 -11.53 -3.77 -15.13
C LYS A 189 -11.35 -3.56 -16.64
N ASN A 190 -10.50 -4.37 -17.27
CA ASN A 190 -10.22 -4.31 -18.70
C ASN A 190 -10.62 -5.65 -19.34
N PRO A 191 -11.93 -5.92 -19.49
CA PRO A 191 -12.38 -7.15 -20.12
C PRO A 191 -11.71 -7.29 -21.49
N ILE A 192 -11.36 -8.53 -21.83
CA ILE A 192 -10.65 -8.87 -23.08
C ILE A 192 -11.30 -8.10 -24.23
N SER A 193 -10.53 -7.21 -24.85
CA SER A 193 -10.96 -6.54 -26.07
C SER A 193 -11.13 -7.63 -27.11
N ILE A 194 -12.39 -7.89 -27.47
CA ILE A 194 -12.69 -8.77 -28.60
C ILE A 194 -12.06 -8.08 -29.81
N PRO A 195 -11.05 -8.71 -30.43
CA PRO A 195 -10.38 -8.09 -31.56
C PRO A 195 -11.39 -7.91 -32.70
N ASP A 196 -11.26 -6.80 -33.44
CA ASP A 196 -12.16 -6.52 -34.56
C ASP A 196 -12.15 -7.70 -35.53
N ILE A 197 -13.32 -8.28 -35.74
CA ILE A 197 -13.53 -9.48 -36.56
C ILE A 197 -13.00 -9.26 -37.99
N SER A 198 -12.94 -8.00 -38.45
CA SER A 198 -12.39 -7.61 -39.74
C SER A 198 -10.88 -7.87 -39.89
N GLN A 199 -10.18 -8.11 -38.79
CA GLN A 199 -8.74 -8.42 -38.75
C GLN A 199 -8.44 -9.91 -38.98
N PHE A 200 -9.47 -10.75 -39.04
CA PHE A 200 -9.34 -12.20 -39.18
C PHE A 200 -9.80 -12.67 -40.55
N THR A 201 -9.33 -13.86 -40.95
CA THR A 201 -9.88 -14.53 -42.12
C THR A 201 -11.36 -14.87 -41.89
N ALA A 202 -12.14 -15.08 -42.95
CA ALA A 202 -13.57 -15.37 -42.80
C ALA A 202 -13.86 -16.65 -41.97
N GLU A 203 -12.96 -17.64 -42.03
CA GLU A 203 -13.06 -18.88 -41.26
C GLU A 203 -12.74 -18.64 -39.78
N ASP A 204 -11.67 -17.92 -39.48
CA ASP A 204 -11.30 -17.54 -38.11
C ASP A 204 -12.33 -16.58 -37.48
N ALA A 205 -12.88 -15.66 -38.27
CA ALA A 205 -13.95 -14.76 -37.87
C ALA A 205 -15.23 -15.52 -37.51
N ALA A 206 -15.64 -16.49 -38.34
CA ALA A 206 -16.80 -17.34 -38.05
C ALA A 206 -16.57 -18.20 -36.79
N PHE A 207 -15.36 -18.74 -36.62
CA PHE A 207 -14.97 -19.48 -35.42
C PHE A 207 -15.02 -18.59 -34.17
N LEU A 208 -14.42 -17.41 -34.21
CA LEU A 208 -14.39 -16.45 -33.10
C LEU A 208 -15.79 -15.97 -32.74
N SER A 209 -16.62 -15.61 -33.73
CA SER A 209 -18.02 -15.21 -33.49
C SER A 209 -18.84 -16.34 -32.86
N ALA A 210 -18.66 -17.58 -33.32
CA ALA A 210 -19.33 -18.74 -32.74
C ALA A 210 -18.86 -19.04 -31.31
N PHE A 211 -17.55 -18.94 -31.04
CA PHE A 211 -16.96 -19.15 -29.72
C PHE A 211 -17.37 -18.06 -28.71
N LEU A 212 -17.41 -16.80 -29.15
CA LEU A 212 -17.78 -15.66 -28.33
C LEU A 212 -19.29 -15.43 -28.21
N GLY A 213 -20.11 -16.20 -28.94
CA GLY A 213 -21.57 -16.10 -28.90
C GLY A 213 -22.13 -14.81 -29.51
N MET A 214 -21.39 -14.18 -30.42
CA MET A 214 -21.81 -12.97 -31.14
C MET A 214 -22.50 -13.39 -32.44
N PHE A 215 -23.84 -13.43 -32.41
CA PHE A 215 -24.69 -13.63 -33.59
C PHE A 215 -25.57 -12.40 -33.84
#